data_AF-A0AAE9Y1H1-F1
#
_entry.id   AF-A0AAE9Y1H1-F1
#
_cell.length_a   1.000
_cell.length_b   1.000
_cell.length_c   1.000
_cell.angle_alpha   90.00
_cell.angle_beta   90.00
_cell.angle_gamma   90.00
#
_symmetry.space_group_name_H-M   'P 1'
#
loop_
_entity.id
_entity.type
_entity.pdbx_description
1 polymer ?
#
loop_
_entity_poly.entity_id
_entity_poly.type
_entity_poly.pdbx_seq_one_letter_code
_entity_poly.pdbx_strand_id
1 'polypeptide(L)' 'MNKHRSRPAQFRNSVDMNDKVQVKVLRKRLKLSEAQFADAVEKSGSSIAALVKEATNLKLAN' A
#
# COMPACT_ATOMS: atom_id res chain seq x y z
N MET A 1 -29.92 -21.60 -0.66
CA MET A 1 -29.23 -20.64 -1.54
C MET A 1 -28.08 -20.00 -0.76
N ASN A 2 -26.86 -20.52 -0.90
CA ASN A 2 -25.70 -20.01 -0.18
C ASN A 2 -25.30 -18.64 -0.74
N LYS A 3 -25.67 -17.59 -0.01
CA LYS A 3 -25.16 -16.24 -0.22
C LYS A 3 -23.70 -16.23 0.23
N HIS A 4 -22.79 -16.68 -0.64
CA HIS A 4 -21.42 -16.19 -0.61
C HIS A 4 -21.53 -14.68 -0.81
N ARG A 5 -21.63 -13.94 0.30
CA ARG A 5 -21.48 -12.49 0.32
C ARG A 5 -20.08 -12.23 -0.20
N SER A 6 -19.97 -12.06 -1.51
CA SER A 6 -18.84 -11.43 -2.16
C SER A 6 -18.69 -10.09 -1.45
N ARG A 7 -17.75 -10.04 -0.49
CA ARG A 7 -17.38 -8.81 0.20
C ARG A 7 -17.15 -7.78 -0.91
N PRO A 8 -17.79 -6.60 -0.87
CA PRO A 8 -17.60 -5.62 -1.93
C PRO A 8 -16.09 -5.42 -2.10
N ALA A 9 -15.59 -5.59 -3.32
CA ALA A 9 -14.17 -5.41 -3.66
C ALA A 9 -13.75 -3.93 -3.59
N GLN A 10 -14.33 -3.18 -2.65
CA GLN A 10 -14.30 -1.72 -2.55
C GLN A 10 -13.00 -1.19 -1.94
N PHE A 11 -12.03 -2.06 -1.62
CA PHE A 11 -10.76 -1.63 -1.06
C PHE A 11 -9.54 -2.31 -1.69
N ARG A 12 -9.64 -2.69 -2.98
CA ARG A 12 -8.45 -3.12 -3.75
C ARG A 12 -7.37 -2.04 -3.89
N ASN A 13 -7.73 -0.78 -3.61
CA ASN A 13 -6.83 0.37 -3.64
C ASN A 13 -6.33 0.79 -2.25
N SER A 14 -6.56 0.01 -1.18
CA SER A 14 -6.01 0.33 0.14
C SER A 14 -5.00 -0.69 0.67
N VAL A 15 -4.02 -0.19 1.40
CA VAL A 15 -3.03 -0.96 2.16
C VAL A 15 -3.60 -1.29 3.52
N ASP A 16 -3.58 -2.58 3.85
CA ASP A 16 -3.72 -3.05 5.21
C ASP A 16 -2.31 -3.21 5.83
N MET A 17 -2.03 -2.39 6.84
CA MET A 17 -0.76 -2.45 7.57
C MET A 17 -0.65 -3.69 8.47
N ASN A 18 -1.78 -4.36 8.76
CA ASN A 18 -1.80 -5.61 9.50
C ASN A 18 -1.50 -6.81 8.58
N ASP A 19 -1.70 -6.68 7.28
CA ASP A 19 -1.32 -7.69 6.30
C ASP A 19 0.19 -7.58 5.96
N LYS A 20 0.99 -8.32 6.73
CA LYS A 20 2.44 -8.42 6.54
C LYS A 20 2.84 -8.89 5.14
N VAL A 21 2.01 -9.68 4.47
CA VAL A 21 2.29 -10.16 3.10
C VAL A 21 2.09 -9.01 2.12
N GLN A 22 0.98 -8.27 2.25
CA GLN A 22 0.70 -7.09 1.42
C GLN A 22 1.80 -6.04 1.57
N VAL A 23 2.18 -5.70 2.81
CA VAL A 23 3.27 -4.74 3.10
C VAL A 23 4.60 -5.19 2.47
N LYS A 24 4.97 -6.47 2.63
CA LYS A 24 6.21 -7.01 2.06
C LYS A 24 6.21 -6.96 0.53
N VAL A 25 5.09 -7.28 -0.11
CA VAL A 25 4.94 -7.24 -1.57
C VAL A 25 5.01 -5.79 -2.08
N LEU A 26 4.30 -4.87 -1.44
CA LEU A 26 4.30 -3.46 -1.81
C LEU A 26 5.68 -2.83 -1.65
N ARG A 27 6.36 -3.06 -0.53
CA ARG A 27 7.73 -2.58 -0.31
C ARG A 27 8.68 -3.05 -1.41
N LYS A 28 8.62 -4.33 -1.78
CA LYS A 28 9.44 -4.90 -2.86
C LYS A 28 9.12 -4.28 -4.23
N ARG A 29 7.83 -4.13 -4.55
CA ARG A 29 7.39 -3.54 -5.83
C ARG A 29 7.78 -2.07 -5.95
N LEU A 30 7.63 -1.32 -4.85
CA LEU A 30 7.98 0.09 -4.78
C LEU A 30 9.48 0.32 -4.61
N LYS A 31 10.28 -0.73 -4.35
CA LYS A 31 11.73 -0.64 -4.11
C LYS A 31 12.07 0.36 -3.00
N LEU A 32 11.28 0.36 -1.91
CA LEU A 32 11.48 1.23 -0.76
C LEU A 32 12.14 0.46 0.38
N SER A 33 12.92 1.17 1.20
CA SER A 33 13.33 0.67 2.52
C SER A 33 12.13 0.63 3.47
N GLU A 34 12.29 0.01 4.64
CA GLU A 34 11.23 -0.03 5.64
C GLU A 34 10.86 1.37 6.16
N ALA A 35 11.88 2.20 6.41
CA ALA A 35 11.70 3.58 6.83
C ALA A 35 11.01 4.43 5.76
N GLN A 36 11.44 4.32 4.50
CA GLN A 36 10.80 5.04 3.38
C GLN A 36 9.35 4.58 3.15
N PHE A 37 9.08 3.30 3.35
CA PHE A 37 7.71 2.78 3.24
C PHE A 37 6.82 3.31 4.36
N ALA A 38 7.32 3.35 5.61
CA ALA A 38 6.58 3.92 6.74
C ALA A 38 6.28 5.41 6.54
N ASP A 39 7.28 6.20 6.12
CA ASP A 39 7.12 7.62 5.80
C ASP A 39 6.13 7.85 4.65
N ALA A 40 6.19 7.01 3.61
CA ALA A 40 5.21 7.05 2.53
C ALA A 40 3.79 6.75 3.03
N VAL A 41 3.59 5.74 3.87
CA VAL A 41 2.28 5.38 4.45
C VAL A 41 1.73 6.50 5.33
N GLU A 42 2.57 7.11 6.15
CA GLU A 42 2.19 8.22 7.01
C GLU A 42 1.67 9.42 6.19
N LYS A 43 2.35 9.73 5.08
CA LYS A 43 1.97 10.83 4.17
C LYS A 43 0.76 10.50 3.29
N SER A 44 0.67 9.28 2.78
CA SER A 44 -0.33 8.88 1.79
C SER A 44 -1.61 8.30 2.39
N GLY A 45 -1.58 7.95 3.68
CA GLY A 45 -2.61 7.17 4.34
C GLY A 45 -2.72 5.76 3.75
N SER A 46 -3.89 5.14 3.93
CA SER A 46 -4.13 3.76 3.51
C SER A 46 -4.27 3.58 2.00
N SER A 47 -4.10 4.59 1.14
CA SER A 47 -4.32 4.46 -0.31
C SER A 47 -3.06 3.96 -1.05
N ILE A 48 -3.16 2.82 -1.75
CA ILE A 48 -2.08 2.26 -2.60
C ILE A 48 -1.69 3.24 -3.70
N ALA A 49 -2.65 3.91 -4.31
CA ALA A 49 -2.36 4.87 -5.39
C ALA A 49 -1.54 6.06 -4.88
N ALA A 50 -1.89 6.55 -3.68
CA ALA A 50 -1.15 7.63 -3.04
C ALA A 50 0.26 7.14 -2.62
N LEU A 51 0.39 5.91 -2.11
CA LEU A 51 1.69 5.29 -1.84
C LEU A 51 2.59 5.17 -3.06
N VAL A 52 2.04 4.77 -4.20
CA VAL A 52 2.81 4.65 -5.45
C VAL A 52 3.34 6.04 -5.86
N LYS A 53 2.50 7.08 -5.75
CA LYS A 53 2.87 8.46 -6.05
C LYS A 53 3.94 8.98 -5.09
N GLU A 54 3.80 8.74 -3.79
CA GLU A 54 4.83 9.14 -2.82
C GLU A 54 6.12 8.33 -2.97
N ALA A 55 6.03 7.04 -3.29
CA ALA A 55 7.20 6.23 -3.59
C ALA A 55 7.97 6.76 -4.81
N THR A 56 7.29 7.29 -5.82
CA THR A 56 7.94 7.97 -6.94
C THR A 56 8.59 9.28 -6.52
N ASN A 57 7.95 10.07 -5.65
CA ASN A 57 8.52 11.32 -5.13
C ASN A 57 9.80 11.06 -4.30
N LEU A 58 9.78 10.07 -3.41
CA LEU A 58 10.92 9.68 -2.57
C LEU A 58 12.13 9.16 -3.37
N LYS A 59 11.87 8.59 -4.57
CA LYS A 59 12.93 8.17 -5.50
C LYS A 59 13.54 9.34 -6.27
N LEU A 60 12.76 10.38 -6.55
CA LEU A 60 13.23 11.58 -7.25
C LEU A 60 13.97 12.54 -6.31
N ALA A 61 13.75 12.42 -5.01
CA ALA A 61 14.40 13.24 -3.98
C ALA A 61 15.76 12.71 -3.50
N ASN A 62 16.23 11.57 -4.03
CA ASN A 62 17.57 10.99 -3.79
C ASN A 62 18.36 10.97 -5.09
#